data_AF-A0A833LQR3-F1
#
_entry.id   AF-A0A833LQR3-F1
#
_cell.length_a   1.000
_cell.length_b   1.000
_cell.length_c   1.000
_cell.angle_alpha   90.00
_cell.angle_beta   90.00
_cell.angle_gamma   90.00
#
_symmetry.space_group_name_H-M   'P 1'
#
loop_
_entity.id
_entity.type
_entity.pdbx_description
1 polymer ?
#
loop_
_entity_poly.entity_id
_entity_poly.type
_entity_poly.pdbx_seq_one_letter_code
_entity_poly.pdbx_strand_id
1 'polypeptide(L)'
;MSSAEASLPAGACRLTLTNEVAAIALACALTRSHAAALGFGERELAQIELGVEEAVSNVVRHAFAAAELHCFDLTLQRHPLGLEILIDDQGLPFDPARIPAYDPARAPQGQLQSALGMHLMRSAFDEVEYRNLGRGGKQTRLLKYRALAPIGERAEPAAEPAAEPVAEVRLLREDDALEVSRLIHDAYGYSYPYEHIYFPERVVALNRSGALVSALAVTAGGAIAGHAALVLDPQHPAGAELAIVVTRMQYRGQGVARRLGDFLLELARQRGLRQLYTHAVTAHPWTQRFMHELGFRDCALLPGHAPASLRFRRIAEALPQRESCMLAVRYLDPDARAARSAVVAPAQRALLQAIYQALEVPLQLLDAPAASPALPWAGWSWPSSGSMAGARTPCPRCARGWRSCAANAWP
;
A
#
# COMPACT_ATOMS: atom_id res chain seq x y z
N MET A 1 17.97 -24.52 12.52
CA MET A 1 17.62 -24.77 11.10
C MET A 1 16.12 -24.65 10.94
N SER A 2 15.68 -23.58 10.30
CA SER A 2 14.45 -23.46 9.47
C SER A 2 14.28 -21.98 9.14
N SER A 3 15.21 -21.41 8.37
CA SER A 3 14.88 -20.23 7.57
C SER A 3 13.86 -20.71 6.55
N ALA A 4 12.61 -20.25 6.67
CA ALA A 4 11.65 -20.41 5.59
C ALA A 4 12.28 -19.74 4.36
N GLU A 5 12.77 -20.52 3.41
CA GLU A 5 13.14 -20.02 2.09
C GLU A 5 11.84 -19.52 1.46
N ALA A 6 11.55 -18.23 1.65
CA ALA A 6 10.55 -17.55 0.86
C ALA A 6 10.99 -17.70 -0.60
N SER A 7 10.24 -18.50 -1.37
CA SER A 7 10.53 -18.74 -2.78
C SER A 7 10.62 -17.40 -3.51
N LEU A 8 11.76 -17.15 -4.15
CA LEU A 8 11.94 -15.93 -4.94
C LEU A 8 10.93 -15.92 -6.10
N PRO A 9 10.27 -14.78 -6.37
CA PRO A 9 9.37 -14.69 -7.51
C PRO A 9 10.13 -14.89 -8.82
N ALA A 10 9.43 -15.37 -9.86
CA ALA A 10 10.04 -15.63 -11.16
C ALA A 10 10.70 -14.37 -11.73
N GLY A 11 11.99 -14.47 -12.06
CA GLY A 11 12.78 -13.34 -12.56
C GLY A 11 13.36 -12.43 -11.48
N ALA A 12 13.18 -12.74 -10.19
CA ALA A 12 13.92 -12.08 -9.11
C ALA A 12 15.30 -12.69 -8.90
N CYS A 13 16.23 -11.87 -8.41
CA CYS A 13 17.58 -12.27 -8.03
C CYS A 13 17.83 -11.85 -6.58
N ARG A 14 18.38 -12.75 -5.76
CA ARG A 14 18.84 -12.43 -4.40
C ARG A 14 20.32 -12.73 -4.27
N LEU A 15 21.05 -11.81 -3.66
CA LEU A 15 22.46 -11.94 -3.32
C LEU A 15 22.66 -11.63 -1.83
N THR A 16 23.20 -12.59 -1.09
CA THR A 16 23.65 -12.39 0.28
C THR A 16 25.07 -11.84 0.26
N LEU A 17 25.28 -10.69 0.88
CA LEU A 17 26.52 -9.95 0.89
C LEU A 17 27.05 -9.80 2.32
N THR A 18 28.36 -9.84 2.49
CA THR A 18 28.99 -9.47 3.76
C THR A 18 28.98 -7.95 3.91
N ASN A 19 28.98 -7.43 5.14
CA ASN A 19 29.06 -6.00 5.43
C ASN A 19 30.46 -5.39 5.20
N GLU A 20 31.14 -5.80 4.14
CA GLU A 20 32.45 -5.30 3.74
C GLU A 20 32.34 -4.28 2.60
N VAL A 21 33.31 -3.38 2.49
CA VAL A 21 33.31 -2.33 1.44
C VAL A 21 33.25 -2.93 0.02
N ALA A 22 33.83 -4.11 -0.19
CA ALA A 22 33.77 -4.81 -1.47
C ALA A 22 32.35 -5.19 -1.91
N ALA A 23 31.42 -5.38 -0.97
CA ALA A 23 30.03 -5.70 -1.26
C ALA A 23 29.29 -4.59 -2.02
N ILE A 24 29.71 -3.34 -1.85
CA ILE A 24 29.11 -2.18 -2.52
C ILE A 24 29.24 -2.32 -4.04
N ALA A 25 30.45 -2.61 -4.53
CA ALA A 25 30.70 -2.76 -5.96
C ALA A 25 29.93 -3.95 -6.57
N LEU A 26 29.82 -5.05 -5.84
CA LEU A 26 29.05 -6.23 -6.27
C LEU A 26 27.54 -5.90 -6.38
N ALA A 27 27.00 -5.20 -5.38
CA ALA A 27 25.61 -4.76 -5.38
C ALA A 27 25.30 -3.83 -6.56
N CYS A 28 26.16 -2.85 -6.82
CA CYS A 28 26.03 -1.92 -7.95
C CYS A 28 26.07 -2.65 -9.30
N ALA A 29 27.07 -3.50 -9.51
CA ALA A 29 27.24 -4.23 -10.77
C ALA A 29 26.03 -5.15 -11.08
N LEU A 30 25.55 -5.89 -10.08
CA LEU A 30 24.38 -6.74 -10.21
C LEU A 30 23.12 -5.91 -10.51
N THR A 31 22.91 -4.84 -9.75
CA THR A 31 21.74 -3.96 -9.92
C THR A 31 21.71 -3.34 -11.31
N ARG A 32 22.84 -2.81 -11.78
CA ARG A 32 22.97 -2.20 -13.10
C ARG A 32 22.63 -3.20 -14.21
N SER A 33 23.19 -4.41 -14.13
CA SER A 33 22.92 -5.48 -15.09
C SER A 33 21.43 -5.87 -15.12
N HIS A 34 20.81 -6.02 -13.95
CA HIS A 34 19.39 -6.35 -13.83
C HIS A 34 18.49 -5.22 -14.35
N ALA A 35 18.78 -3.96 -14.00
CA ALA A 35 18.04 -2.80 -14.49
C ALA A 35 18.16 -2.64 -16.02
N ALA A 36 19.34 -2.89 -16.60
CA ALA A 36 19.52 -2.85 -18.05
C ALA A 36 18.64 -3.90 -18.76
N ALA A 37 18.55 -5.12 -18.19
CA ALA A 37 17.66 -6.17 -18.71
C ALA A 37 16.17 -5.79 -18.64
N LEU A 38 15.77 -4.88 -17.75
CA LEU A 38 14.41 -4.33 -17.66
C LEU A 38 14.15 -3.14 -18.61
N GLY A 39 15.16 -2.70 -19.35
CA GLY A 39 15.05 -1.66 -20.37
C GLY A 39 15.14 -0.23 -19.84
N PHE A 40 15.81 -0.02 -18.70
CA PHE A 40 16.17 1.32 -18.24
C PHE A 40 17.30 1.92 -19.09
N GLY A 41 17.21 3.21 -19.41
CA GLY A 41 18.24 3.90 -20.21
C GLY A 41 19.49 4.24 -19.40
N GLU A 42 20.61 4.52 -20.07
CA GLU A 42 21.91 4.79 -19.43
C GLU A 42 21.88 5.83 -18.30
N ARG A 43 21.11 6.92 -18.49
CA ARG A 43 20.93 7.94 -17.44
C ARG A 43 20.22 7.39 -16.21
N GLU A 44 19.18 6.59 -16.39
CA GLU A 44 18.46 5.96 -15.28
C GLU A 44 19.32 4.89 -14.61
N LEU A 45 20.10 4.12 -15.38
CA LEU A 45 21.05 3.14 -14.83
C LEU A 45 22.06 3.80 -13.90
N ALA A 46 22.67 4.92 -14.31
CA ALA A 46 23.59 5.66 -13.46
C ALA A 46 22.93 6.20 -12.18
N GLN A 47 21.67 6.63 -12.25
CA GLN A 47 20.92 7.08 -11.07
C GLN A 47 20.61 5.93 -10.11
N ILE A 48 20.11 4.80 -10.65
CA ILE A 48 19.81 3.59 -9.88
C ILE A 48 21.08 3.10 -9.16
N GLU A 49 22.19 3.03 -9.90
CA GLU A 49 23.50 2.62 -9.38
C GLU A 49 23.95 3.51 -8.22
N LEU A 50 23.89 4.83 -8.38
CA LEU A 50 24.22 5.79 -7.32
C LEU A 50 23.34 5.62 -6.08
N GLY A 51 22.03 5.45 -6.27
CA GLY A 51 21.10 5.26 -5.15
C GLY A 51 21.31 3.94 -4.41
N VAL A 52 21.65 2.86 -5.13
CA VAL A 52 22.00 1.57 -4.49
C VAL A 52 23.35 1.63 -3.79
N GLU A 53 24.35 2.28 -4.39
CA GLU A 53 25.65 2.50 -3.76
C GLU A 53 25.47 3.14 -2.39
N GLU A 54 24.66 4.19 -2.32
CA GLU A 54 24.35 4.88 -1.08
C GLU A 54 23.58 4.02 -0.09
N ALA A 55 22.55 3.29 -0.54
CA ALA A 55 21.76 2.42 0.33
C ALA A 55 22.61 1.29 0.95
N VAL A 56 23.47 0.65 0.15
CA VAL A 56 24.35 -0.44 0.59
C VAL A 56 25.51 0.09 1.43
N SER A 57 26.09 1.23 1.07
CA SER A 57 27.11 1.91 1.87
C SER A 57 26.58 2.23 3.28
N ASN A 58 25.31 2.64 3.40
CA ASN A 58 24.68 2.85 4.70
C ASN A 58 24.61 1.58 5.55
N VAL A 59 24.29 0.42 4.94
CA VAL A 59 24.33 -0.86 5.65
C VAL A 59 25.74 -1.20 6.11
N VAL A 60 26.71 -1.17 5.19
CA VAL A 60 28.11 -1.53 5.43
C VAL A 60 28.75 -0.65 6.51
N ARG A 61 28.48 0.65 6.50
CA ARG A 61 29.19 1.62 7.36
C ARG A 61 28.47 1.95 8.67
N HIS A 62 27.15 1.82 8.72
CA HIS A 62 26.35 2.35 9.82
C HIS A 62 25.42 1.32 10.48
N ALA A 63 25.14 0.19 9.84
CA ALA A 63 24.20 -0.78 10.41
C ALA A 63 24.83 -1.63 11.52
N PHE A 64 26.13 -1.88 11.51
CA PHE A 64 26.80 -2.78 12.46
C PHE A 64 27.94 -2.09 13.21
N ALA A 65 28.30 -2.61 14.39
CA ALA A 65 29.44 -2.11 15.14
C ALA A 65 30.76 -2.40 14.40
N ALA A 66 31.78 -1.57 14.63
CA ALA A 66 33.09 -1.77 14.02
C ALA A 66 33.66 -3.14 14.43
N ALA A 67 34.11 -3.92 13.43
CA ALA A 67 34.65 -5.29 13.54
C ALA A 67 33.64 -6.45 13.68
N GLU A 68 32.32 -6.21 13.63
CA GLU A 68 31.36 -7.30 13.50
C GLU A 68 31.14 -7.69 12.03
N LEU A 69 31.37 -8.96 11.71
CA LEU A 69 31.03 -9.53 10.40
C LEU A 69 29.59 -10.03 10.39
N HIS A 70 28.78 -9.43 9.54
CA HIS A 70 27.38 -9.79 9.34
C HIS A 70 27.06 -9.87 7.85
N CYS A 71 25.98 -10.57 7.53
CA CYS A 71 25.43 -10.62 6.18
C CYS A 71 24.16 -9.77 6.09
N PHE A 72 23.89 -9.26 4.89
CA PHE A 72 22.63 -8.66 4.50
C PHE A 72 22.21 -9.18 3.13
N ASP A 73 20.92 -9.17 2.84
CA ASP A 73 20.38 -9.66 1.56
C ASP A 73 19.99 -8.48 0.67
N LEU A 74 20.45 -8.53 -0.59
CA LEU A 74 19.98 -7.66 -1.67
C LEU A 74 19.07 -8.48 -2.59
N THR A 75 17.80 -8.12 -2.68
CA THR A 75 16.85 -8.73 -3.62
C THR A 75 16.46 -7.73 -4.70
N LEU A 76 16.62 -8.09 -5.96
CA LEU A 76 16.20 -7.33 -7.13
C LEU A 76 15.03 -8.06 -7.79
N GLN A 77 13.93 -7.35 -8.04
CA GLN A 77 12.78 -7.95 -8.68
C GLN A 77 12.06 -6.99 -9.63
N ARG A 78 11.51 -7.59 -10.69
CA ARG A 78 10.68 -6.87 -11.63
C ARG A 78 9.38 -6.45 -10.96
N HIS A 79 9.09 -5.16 -10.98
CA HIS A 79 7.80 -4.60 -10.58
C HIS A 79 6.97 -4.29 -11.84
N PRO A 80 5.62 -4.38 -11.82
CA PRO A 80 4.78 -3.99 -12.95
C PRO A 80 5.10 -2.61 -13.54
N LEU A 81 5.45 -1.67 -12.67
CA LEU A 81 5.79 -0.29 -13.04
C LEU A 81 7.29 -0.06 -13.28
N GLY A 82 8.16 -1.03 -12.97
CA GLY A 82 9.61 -0.87 -13.16
C GLY A 82 10.48 -1.88 -12.37
N LEU A 83 11.40 -1.37 -11.56
CA LEU A 83 12.38 -2.14 -10.79
C LEU A 83 12.17 -1.91 -9.29
N GLU A 84 12.04 -2.99 -8.52
CA GLU A 84 12.02 -2.97 -7.06
C GLU A 84 13.30 -3.62 -6.50
N ILE A 85 13.86 -2.96 -5.49
CA ILE A 85 15.09 -3.36 -4.80
C ILE A 85 14.79 -3.43 -3.31
N LEU A 86 15.07 -4.57 -2.69
CA LEU A 86 14.93 -4.80 -1.26
C LEU A 86 16.31 -5.07 -0.64
N ILE A 87 16.60 -4.40 0.46
CA ILE A 87 17.83 -4.59 1.24
C ILE A 87 17.42 -4.96 2.66
N ASP A 88 17.66 -6.20 3.05
CA ASP A 88 17.29 -6.76 4.36
C ASP A 88 18.54 -6.92 5.23
N ASP A 89 18.56 -6.29 6.40
CA ASP A 89 19.70 -6.33 7.32
C ASP A 89 19.26 -6.43 8.80
N GLN A 90 20.14 -6.99 9.64
CA GLN A 90 19.92 -7.17 11.08
C GLN A 90 20.64 -6.11 11.94
N GLY A 91 21.05 -5.01 11.33
CA GLY A 91 21.79 -3.97 12.02
C GLY A 91 20.90 -3.03 12.83
N LEU A 92 21.52 -1.99 13.38
CA LEU A 92 20.91 -1.03 14.29
C LEU A 92 19.59 -0.47 13.74
N PRO A 93 18.53 -0.38 14.57
CA PRO A 93 17.30 0.29 14.19
C PRO A 93 17.56 1.73 13.78
N PHE A 94 16.99 2.11 12.65
CA PHE A 94 17.20 3.40 12.02
C PHE A 94 15.85 4.08 11.79
N ASP A 95 15.75 5.36 12.15
CA ASP A 95 14.55 6.18 11.95
C ASP A 95 14.85 7.29 10.93
N PRO A 96 14.51 7.09 9.65
CA PRO A 96 14.77 8.05 8.58
C PRO A 96 14.00 9.36 8.73
N ALA A 97 12.91 9.39 9.52
CA ALA A 97 12.14 10.62 9.75
C ALA A 97 12.91 11.64 10.59
N ARG A 98 14.02 11.23 11.23
CA ARG A 98 14.87 12.11 12.04
C ARG A 98 16.00 12.76 11.26
N ILE A 99 16.21 12.36 10.00
CA ILE A 99 17.23 12.96 9.14
C ILE A 99 16.65 14.26 8.55
N PRO A 100 17.32 15.42 8.78
CA PRO A 100 16.89 16.68 8.19
C PRO A 100 16.99 16.63 6.66
N ALA A 101 16.17 17.43 5.98
CA ALA A 101 16.35 17.63 4.55
C ALA A 101 17.78 18.12 4.26
N TYR A 102 18.40 17.59 3.22
CA TYR A 102 19.73 18.02 2.81
C TYR A 102 19.70 19.51 2.46
N ASP A 103 20.44 20.30 3.22
CA ASP A 103 20.71 21.70 2.96
C ASP A 103 22.24 21.90 2.97
N PRO A 104 22.87 22.10 1.80
CA PRO A 104 24.32 22.26 1.70
C PRO A 104 24.84 23.47 2.49
N ALA A 105 23.97 24.41 2.89
CA ALA A 105 24.34 25.62 3.62
C ALA A 105 24.16 25.53 5.15
N ARG A 106 23.54 24.48 5.71
CA ARG A 106 23.05 24.49 7.10
C ARG A 106 23.42 23.32 8.01
N ALA A 107 24.04 22.23 7.54
CA ALA A 107 24.32 21.08 8.40
C ALA A 107 25.80 20.95 8.82
N PRO A 108 26.11 20.48 10.04
CA PRO A 108 27.48 20.11 10.43
C PRO A 108 27.95 18.86 9.65
N GLN A 109 29.26 18.74 9.40
CA GLN A 109 29.87 17.75 8.48
C GLN A 109 29.36 16.30 8.62
N GLY A 110 29.12 15.80 9.83
CA GLY A 110 28.61 14.43 10.05
C GLY A 110 27.12 14.25 9.72
N GLN A 111 26.29 15.28 9.94
CA GLN A 111 24.85 15.23 9.59
C GLN A 111 24.62 15.52 8.10
N LEU A 112 25.54 16.26 7.46
CA LEU A 112 25.54 16.48 6.01
C LEU A 112 25.65 15.16 5.25
N GLN A 113 26.48 14.21 5.70
CA GLN A 113 26.67 12.94 5.00
C GLN A 113 25.40 12.07 4.99
N SER A 114 24.77 11.84 6.14
CA SER A 114 23.52 11.06 6.20
C SER A 114 22.36 11.76 5.50
N ALA A 115 22.29 13.09 5.54
CA ALA A 115 21.27 13.86 4.82
C ALA A 115 21.49 13.83 3.29
N LEU A 116 22.75 13.92 2.85
CA LEU A 116 23.12 13.80 1.44
C LEU A 116 22.75 12.41 0.90
N GLY A 117 23.10 11.36 1.62
CA GLY A 117 22.79 9.99 1.21
C GLY A 117 21.29 9.76 1.00
N MET A 118 20.48 10.21 1.96
CA MET A 118 19.02 10.17 1.84
C MET A 118 18.50 11.00 0.66
N HIS A 119 19.09 12.16 0.41
CA HIS A 119 18.73 13.01 -0.73
C HIS A 119 19.06 12.34 -2.07
N LEU A 120 20.22 11.68 -2.18
CA LEU A 120 20.63 10.94 -3.37
C LEU A 120 19.68 9.77 -3.64
N MET A 121 19.37 8.96 -2.63
CA MET A 121 18.40 7.86 -2.77
C MET A 121 17.02 8.36 -3.22
N ARG A 122 16.48 9.42 -2.59
CA ARG A 122 15.18 10.01 -2.96
C ARG A 122 15.17 10.71 -4.32
N SER A 123 16.32 11.09 -4.84
CA SER A 123 16.45 11.66 -6.19
C SER A 123 16.63 10.57 -7.25
N ALA A 124 17.24 9.45 -6.85
CA ALA A 124 17.46 8.29 -7.71
C ALA A 124 16.20 7.45 -7.87
N PHE A 125 15.41 7.25 -6.83
CA PHE A 125 14.24 6.38 -6.80
C PHE A 125 12.93 7.14 -6.62
N ASP A 126 11.84 6.61 -7.18
CA ASP A 126 10.50 7.21 -7.09
C ASP A 126 9.87 6.93 -5.73
N GLU A 127 10.09 5.74 -5.17
CA GLU A 127 9.69 5.40 -3.79
C GLU A 127 10.89 4.88 -3.00
N VAL A 128 11.03 5.36 -1.76
CA VAL A 128 12.03 4.91 -0.79
C VAL A 128 11.31 4.67 0.54
N GLU A 129 11.20 3.41 0.94
CA GLU A 129 10.54 2.99 2.17
C GLU A 129 11.51 2.27 3.10
N TYR A 130 11.30 2.46 4.40
CA TYR A 130 12.02 1.73 5.44
C TYR A 130 11.01 1.02 6.34
N ARG A 131 11.20 -0.29 6.51
CA ARG A 131 10.32 -1.15 7.29
C ARG A 131 11.09 -1.77 8.44
N ASN A 132 10.56 -1.65 9.65
CA ASN A 132 11.07 -2.36 10.81
C ASN A 132 10.34 -3.71 10.91
N LEU A 133 11.08 -4.81 10.83
CA LEU A 133 10.56 -6.19 10.84
C LEU A 133 10.68 -6.86 12.21
N GLY A 134 10.95 -6.07 13.27
CA GLY A 134 11.11 -6.58 14.63
C GLY A 134 12.29 -7.54 14.75
N ARG A 135 12.03 -8.82 15.06
CA ARG A 135 13.07 -9.86 15.11
C ARG A 135 13.65 -10.20 13.74
N GLY A 136 12.97 -9.81 12.66
CA GLY A 136 13.44 -9.96 11.28
C GLY A 136 14.42 -8.85 10.85
N GLY A 137 14.79 -7.92 11.74
CA GLY A 137 15.70 -6.83 11.42
C GLY A 137 14.96 -5.65 10.78
N LYS A 138 15.56 -5.04 9.76
CA LYS A 138 14.97 -3.96 8.98
C LYS A 138 15.12 -4.22 7.48
N GLN A 139 14.22 -3.62 6.71
CA GLN A 139 14.20 -3.68 5.25
C GLN A 139 14.16 -2.27 4.67
N THR A 140 15.05 -1.99 3.72
CA THR A 140 14.97 -0.81 2.85
C THR A 140 14.41 -1.23 1.50
N ARG A 141 13.30 -0.61 1.08
CA ARG A 141 12.66 -0.86 -0.22
C ARG A 141 12.81 0.37 -1.11
N LEU A 142 13.35 0.16 -2.30
CA LEU A 142 13.54 1.19 -3.31
C LEU A 142 12.76 0.79 -4.57
N LEU A 143 11.87 1.66 -5.06
CA LEU A 143 11.13 1.44 -6.30
C LEU A 143 11.50 2.50 -7.33
N LYS A 144 11.90 2.05 -8.51
CA LYS A 144 12.14 2.90 -9.68
C LYS A 144 11.12 2.58 -10.76
N TYR A 145 10.37 3.58 -11.20
CA TYR A 145 9.48 3.48 -12.34
C TYR A 145 10.27 3.59 -13.64
N ARG A 146 9.85 2.82 -14.65
CA ARG A 146 10.38 3.02 -16.01
C ARG A 146 9.88 4.33 -16.58
N ALA A 147 10.77 5.09 -17.22
CA ALA A 147 10.38 6.28 -17.97
C ALA A 147 9.25 5.94 -18.96
N LEU A 148 8.18 6.71 -18.85
CA LEU A 148 6.98 6.57 -19.66
C LEU A 148 7.14 7.43 -20.92
N ALA A 149 6.83 6.87 -22.10
CA ALA A 149 6.72 7.68 -23.31
C ALA A 149 5.51 8.62 -23.15
N PRO A 150 5.59 9.90 -23.55
CA PRO A 150 4.43 10.77 -23.58
C PRO A 150 3.32 10.11 -24.40
N ILE A 151 2.11 10.04 -23.84
CA ILE A 151 0.95 9.61 -24.60
C ILE A 151 0.72 10.68 -25.67
N GLY A 152 0.66 10.27 -26.94
CA GLY A 152 0.25 11.16 -28.02
C GLY A 152 -1.13 11.76 -27.75
N GLU A 153 -1.33 13.02 -28.16
CA GLU A 153 -2.62 13.70 -28.03
C GLU A 153 -3.71 12.89 -28.73
N ARG A 154 -4.66 12.35 -27.95
CA ARG A 154 -5.89 11.76 -28.47
C ARG A 154 -7.00 12.79 -28.30
N ALA A 155 -7.66 13.11 -29.40
CA ALA A 155 -8.71 14.11 -29.49
C ALA A 155 -9.71 14.00 -28.33
N GLU A 156 -10.12 15.18 -27.82
CA GLU A 156 -11.20 15.29 -26.86
C GLU A 156 -12.47 14.63 -27.41
N PRO A 157 -13.17 13.78 -26.63
CA PRO A 157 -14.46 13.27 -27.05
C PRO A 157 -15.47 14.44 -27.13
N ALA A 158 -16.21 14.50 -28.23
CA ALA A 158 -17.32 15.41 -28.39
C ALA A 158 -18.43 15.13 -27.35
N ALA A 159 -19.20 16.18 -27.04
CA ALA A 159 -20.29 16.18 -26.07
C ALA A 159 -21.20 14.94 -26.19
N GLU A 160 -21.51 14.33 -25.04
CA GLU A 160 -22.22 13.06 -24.97
C GLU A 160 -23.66 13.17 -25.49
N PRO A 161 -24.04 12.38 -26.53
CA PRO A 161 -25.43 12.17 -26.89
C PRO A 161 -26.16 11.32 -25.83
N ALA A 162 -27.47 11.17 -25.98
CA ALA A 162 -28.32 10.42 -25.04
C ALA A 162 -27.74 9.02 -24.71
N ALA A 163 -27.83 8.66 -23.42
CA ALA A 163 -27.15 7.51 -22.86
C ALA A 163 -27.68 6.18 -23.42
N GLU A 164 -26.93 5.56 -24.34
CA GLU A 164 -27.19 4.19 -24.80
C GLU A 164 -27.04 3.18 -23.65
N PRO A 165 -27.86 2.12 -23.59
CA PRO A 165 -27.71 1.11 -22.55
C PRO A 165 -26.36 0.39 -22.64
N VAL A 166 -25.87 -0.09 -21.50
CA VAL A 166 -24.67 -0.93 -21.45
C VAL A 166 -24.93 -2.24 -22.19
N ALA A 167 -24.18 -2.45 -23.28
CA ALA A 167 -24.25 -3.65 -24.11
C ALA A 167 -23.47 -4.80 -23.46
N GLU A 168 -22.22 -4.55 -23.03
CA GLU A 168 -21.34 -5.59 -22.52
C GLU A 168 -20.56 -5.17 -21.26
N VAL A 169 -20.08 -6.17 -20.52
CA VAL A 169 -19.00 -6.01 -19.54
C VAL A 169 -17.82 -6.85 -20.01
N ARG A 170 -16.64 -6.23 -20.13
CA ARG A 170 -15.43 -6.89 -20.62
C ARG A 170 -14.19 -6.40 -19.89
N LEU A 171 -13.08 -7.12 -20.06
CA LEU A 171 -11.77 -6.65 -19.60
C LEU A 171 -11.31 -5.41 -20.37
N LEU A 172 -10.47 -4.62 -19.70
CA LEU A 172 -9.79 -3.47 -20.27
C LEU A 172 -8.91 -3.87 -21.47
N ARG A 173 -9.02 -3.10 -22.55
CA ARG A 173 -8.08 -3.08 -23.68
C ARG A 173 -7.15 -1.90 -23.49
N GLU A 174 -5.93 -1.98 -24.03
CA GLU A 174 -4.92 -0.95 -23.78
C GLU A 174 -5.38 0.46 -24.23
N ASP A 175 -6.12 0.53 -25.33
CA ASP A 175 -6.71 1.77 -25.84
C ASP A 175 -7.79 2.40 -24.94
N ASP A 176 -8.36 1.64 -24.00
CA ASP A 176 -9.36 2.16 -23.04
C ASP A 176 -8.72 2.93 -21.88
N ALA A 177 -7.41 2.78 -21.65
CA ALA A 177 -6.76 3.23 -20.42
C ALA A 177 -6.88 4.75 -20.17
N LEU A 178 -6.80 5.56 -21.24
CA LEU A 178 -6.99 7.01 -21.15
C LEU A 178 -8.40 7.35 -20.66
N GLU A 179 -9.40 6.64 -21.15
CA GLU A 179 -10.79 6.88 -20.80
C GLU A 179 -11.11 6.40 -19.38
N VAL A 180 -10.40 5.39 -18.87
CA VAL A 180 -10.43 5.04 -17.45
C VAL A 180 -9.86 6.16 -16.59
N SER A 181 -8.69 6.70 -16.93
CA SER A 181 -8.10 7.83 -16.19
C SER A 181 -9.03 9.05 -16.16
N ARG A 182 -9.68 9.36 -17.30
CA ARG A 182 -10.71 10.41 -17.39
C ARG A 182 -11.92 10.11 -16.50
N LEU A 183 -12.45 8.89 -16.55
CA LEU A 183 -13.58 8.46 -15.73
C LEU A 183 -13.30 8.63 -14.22
N ILE A 184 -12.10 8.28 -13.76
CA ILE A 184 -11.72 8.47 -12.35
C ILE A 184 -11.56 9.95 -12.03
N HIS A 185 -10.91 10.71 -12.91
CA HIS A 185 -10.79 12.16 -12.75
C HIS A 185 -12.16 12.85 -12.67
N ASP A 186 -13.15 12.41 -13.44
CA ASP A 186 -14.50 12.99 -13.40
C ASP A 186 -15.18 12.75 -12.05
N ALA A 187 -14.93 11.62 -11.41
CA ALA A 187 -15.48 11.27 -10.10
C ALA A 187 -14.71 11.90 -8.92
N TYR A 188 -13.38 12.01 -9.01
CA TYR A 188 -12.52 12.35 -7.87
C TYR A 188 -11.57 13.53 -8.09
N GLY A 189 -11.51 14.10 -9.29
CA GLY A 189 -10.40 14.99 -9.70
C GLY A 189 -9.08 14.25 -9.60
N TYR A 190 -8.05 14.88 -9.04
CA TYR A 190 -6.76 14.23 -8.71
C TYR A 190 -6.70 13.73 -7.26
N SER A 191 -7.84 13.56 -6.58
CA SER A 191 -7.87 13.22 -5.15
C SER A 191 -7.96 11.72 -4.85
N TYR A 192 -8.19 10.88 -5.87
CA TYR A 192 -8.23 9.43 -5.69
C TYR A 192 -6.87 8.89 -5.18
N PRO A 193 -6.83 8.06 -4.12
CA PRO A 193 -5.58 7.68 -3.46
C PRO A 193 -4.65 6.80 -4.31
N TYR A 194 -5.22 5.98 -5.21
CA TYR A 194 -4.44 5.11 -6.08
C TYR A 194 -3.95 5.89 -7.30
N GLU A 195 -2.83 6.60 -7.16
CA GLU A 195 -2.35 7.57 -8.15
C GLU A 195 -2.10 6.99 -9.55
N HIS A 196 -1.74 5.70 -9.64
CA HIS A 196 -1.38 5.05 -10.90
C HIS A 196 -2.54 5.04 -11.90
N ILE A 197 -3.78 5.18 -11.42
CA ILE A 197 -4.98 5.22 -12.27
C ILE A 197 -5.07 6.47 -13.15
N TYR A 198 -4.31 7.54 -12.85
CA TYR A 198 -4.24 8.75 -13.66
C TYR A 198 -3.21 8.69 -14.79
N PHE A 199 -2.42 7.63 -14.85
CA PHE A 199 -1.39 7.42 -15.86
C PHE A 199 -1.81 6.23 -16.74
N PRO A 200 -2.41 6.47 -17.92
CA PRO A 200 -2.93 5.41 -18.80
C PRO A 200 -1.93 4.28 -19.05
N GLU A 201 -0.67 4.59 -19.29
CA GLU A 201 0.41 3.63 -19.49
C GLU A 201 0.72 2.80 -18.23
N ARG A 202 0.56 3.36 -17.02
CA ARG A 202 0.64 2.57 -15.77
C ARG A 202 -0.58 1.67 -15.63
N VAL A 203 -1.78 2.14 -16.00
CA VAL A 203 -3.00 1.30 -16.03
C VAL A 203 -2.81 0.11 -16.97
N VAL A 204 -2.26 0.34 -18.18
CA VAL A 204 -1.90 -0.71 -19.13
C VAL A 204 -0.88 -1.67 -18.53
N ALA A 205 0.21 -1.16 -17.97
CA ALA A 205 1.28 -1.99 -17.40
C ALA A 205 0.77 -2.87 -16.25
N LEU A 206 -0.03 -2.31 -15.34
CA LEU A 206 -0.63 -3.03 -14.21
C LEU A 206 -1.60 -4.10 -14.71
N ASN A 207 -2.46 -3.80 -15.69
CA ASN A 207 -3.36 -4.78 -16.30
C ASN A 207 -2.61 -5.91 -17.00
N ARG A 208 -1.56 -5.58 -17.77
CA ARG A 208 -0.74 -6.56 -18.48
C ARG A 208 0.02 -7.49 -17.52
N SER A 209 0.50 -6.96 -16.39
CA SER A 209 1.18 -7.75 -15.35
C SER A 209 0.23 -8.63 -14.53
N GLY A 210 -1.07 -8.33 -14.54
CA GLY A 210 -2.06 -8.96 -13.67
C GLY A 210 -2.14 -8.37 -12.26
N ALA A 211 -1.29 -7.41 -11.88
CA ALA A 211 -1.38 -6.70 -10.59
C ALA A 211 -2.67 -5.87 -10.45
N LEU A 212 -3.24 -5.46 -11.58
CA LEU A 212 -4.58 -4.89 -11.68
C LEU A 212 -5.38 -5.72 -12.68
N VAL A 213 -6.67 -5.91 -12.44
CA VAL A 213 -7.60 -6.53 -13.39
C VAL A 213 -8.81 -5.63 -13.53
N SER A 214 -8.77 -4.77 -14.55
CA SER A 214 -9.81 -3.78 -14.83
C SER A 214 -10.92 -4.37 -15.71
N ALA A 215 -12.16 -4.18 -15.30
CA ALA A 215 -13.36 -4.44 -16.10
C ALA A 215 -14.09 -3.14 -16.43
N LEU A 216 -14.66 -3.11 -17.63
CA LEU A 216 -15.37 -1.97 -18.20
C LEU A 216 -16.78 -2.38 -18.59
N ALA A 217 -17.74 -1.52 -18.26
CA ALA A 217 -19.09 -1.60 -18.79
C ALA A 217 -19.16 -0.69 -20.02
N VAL A 218 -19.52 -1.25 -21.17
CA VAL A 218 -19.41 -0.57 -22.48
C VAL A 218 -20.76 -0.59 -23.20
N THR A 219 -21.14 0.54 -23.80
CA THR A 219 -22.35 0.65 -24.64
C THR A 219 -22.14 0.05 -26.03
N ALA A 220 -23.21 -0.09 -26.82
CA ALA A 220 -23.11 -0.58 -28.19
C ALA A 220 -22.25 0.35 -29.08
N GLY A 221 -22.32 1.67 -28.87
CA GLY A 221 -21.47 2.66 -29.51
C GLY A 221 -20.04 2.75 -28.98
N GLY A 222 -19.64 1.89 -28.02
CA GLY A 222 -18.27 1.85 -27.50
C GLY A 222 -17.97 2.82 -26.35
N ALA A 223 -18.97 3.56 -25.85
CA ALA A 223 -18.78 4.46 -24.72
C ALA A 223 -18.60 3.68 -23.41
N ILE A 224 -17.67 4.12 -22.55
CA ILE A 224 -17.43 3.49 -21.25
C ILE A 224 -18.39 4.05 -20.20
N ALA A 225 -19.33 3.22 -19.76
CA ALA A 225 -20.31 3.56 -18.74
C ALA A 225 -19.79 3.46 -17.30
N GLY A 226 -18.80 2.60 -17.07
CA GLY A 226 -18.20 2.42 -15.75
C GLY A 226 -16.97 1.53 -15.76
N HIS A 227 -16.24 1.56 -14.64
CA HIS A 227 -15.03 0.79 -14.37
C HIS A 227 -15.11 0.18 -12.98
N ALA A 228 -14.54 -1.00 -12.82
CA ALA A 228 -14.18 -1.60 -11.53
C ALA A 228 -12.90 -2.41 -11.72
N ALA A 229 -12.12 -2.63 -10.67
CA ALA A 229 -10.92 -3.44 -10.78
C ALA A 229 -10.69 -4.34 -9.56
N LEU A 230 -10.03 -5.47 -9.81
CA LEU A 230 -9.34 -6.22 -8.77
C LEU A 230 -7.91 -5.70 -8.66
N VAL A 231 -7.50 -5.26 -7.48
CA VAL A 231 -6.11 -4.91 -7.16
C VAL A 231 -5.51 -6.10 -6.43
N LEU A 232 -4.55 -6.78 -7.05
CA LEU A 232 -3.94 -7.96 -6.45
C LEU A 232 -2.87 -7.53 -5.45
N ASP A 233 -2.85 -8.18 -4.29
CA ASP A 233 -1.84 -7.95 -3.25
C ASP A 233 -0.74 -9.01 -3.37
N PRO A 234 0.51 -8.63 -3.73
CA PRO A 234 1.63 -9.57 -3.80
C PRO A 234 1.93 -10.28 -2.47
N GLN A 235 1.58 -9.67 -1.33
CA GLN A 235 1.77 -10.25 0.00
C GLN A 235 0.70 -11.29 0.33
N HIS A 236 -0.45 -11.21 -0.34
CA HIS A 236 -1.57 -12.12 -0.16
C HIS A 236 -2.01 -12.64 -1.53
N PRO A 237 -1.20 -13.50 -2.20
CA PRO A 237 -1.43 -13.91 -3.59
C PRO A 237 -2.75 -14.67 -3.82
N ALA A 238 -3.37 -15.16 -2.75
CA ALA A 238 -4.69 -15.79 -2.78
C ALA A 238 -5.86 -14.80 -2.61
N GLY A 239 -5.59 -13.50 -2.53
CA GLY A 239 -6.57 -12.45 -2.31
C GLY A 239 -6.39 -11.25 -3.24
N ALA A 240 -7.47 -10.48 -3.42
CA ALA A 240 -7.44 -9.21 -4.13
C ALA A 240 -8.46 -8.22 -3.55
N GLU A 241 -8.19 -6.93 -3.70
CA GLU A 241 -9.16 -5.89 -3.38
C GLU A 241 -10.11 -5.65 -4.56
N LEU A 242 -11.42 -5.70 -4.34
CA LEU A 242 -12.39 -5.14 -5.27
C LEU A 242 -12.50 -3.63 -5.04
N ALA A 243 -11.87 -2.86 -5.93
CA ALA A 243 -11.68 -1.42 -5.78
C ALA A 243 -11.91 -0.65 -7.09
N ILE A 244 -11.67 0.66 -7.05
CA ILE A 244 -11.71 1.56 -8.21
C ILE A 244 -13.05 1.48 -8.97
N VAL A 245 -14.15 1.37 -8.21
CA VAL A 245 -15.51 1.24 -8.75
C VAL A 245 -16.07 2.62 -9.04
N VAL A 246 -16.25 2.93 -10.33
CA VAL A 246 -16.82 4.20 -10.78
C VAL A 246 -17.85 3.95 -11.88
N THR A 247 -18.96 4.66 -11.82
CA THR A 247 -20.01 4.65 -12.85
C THR A 247 -20.29 6.09 -13.25
N ARG A 248 -20.27 6.40 -14.56
CA ARG A 248 -20.63 7.74 -15.05
C ARG A 248 -22.04 8.07 -14.62
N MET A 249 -22.28 9.36 -14.42
CA MET A 249 -23.53 9.84 -13.84
C MET A 249 -24.76 9.39 -14.63
N GLN A 250 -24.75 9.48 -15.97
CA GLN A 250 -25.90 9.08 -16.79
C GLN A 250 -26.26 7.59 -16.72
N TYR A 251 -25.36 6.73 -16.23
CA TYR A 251 -25.58 5.28 -16.12
C TYR A 251 -25.82 4.81 -14.67
N ARG A 252 -25.85 5.72 -13.69
CA ARG A 252 -26.15 5.35 -12.30
C ARG A 252 -27.59 4.88 -12.17
N GLY A 253 -27.84 3.96 -11.22
CA GLY A 253 -29.16 3.35 -11.03
C GLY A 253 -29.53 2.26 -12.04
N GLN A 254 -28.72 2.04 -13.08
CA GLN A 254 -28.95 1.02 -14.11
C GLN A 254 -28.24 -0.32 -13.82
N GLY A 255 -27.77 -0.53 -12.58
CA GLY A 255 -27.09 -1.77 -12.18
C GLY A 255 -25.67 -1.95 -12.75
N VAL A 256 -25.05 -0.92 -13.31
CA VAL A 256 -23.70 -1.00 -13.92
C VAL A 256 -22.64 -1.51 -12.95
N ALA A 257 -22.56 -0.93 -11.75
CA ALA A 257 -21.61 -1.37 -10.72
C ALA A 257 -21.82 -2.83 -10.32
N ARG A 258 -23.07 -3.30 -10.28
CA ARG A 258 -23.42 -4.71 -10.01
C ARG A 258 -22.91 -5.63 -11.11
N ARG A 259 -23.22 -5.32 -12.39
CA ARG A 259 -22.73 -6.10 -13.55
C ARG A 259 -21.19 -6.20 -13.56
N LEU A 260 -20.51 -5.10 -13.23
CA LEU A 260 -19.04 -5.07 -13.10
C LEU A 260 -18.55 -5.94 -11.94
N GLY A 261 -19.16 -5.81 -10.77
CA GLY A 261 -18.82 -6.60 -9.59
C GLY A 261 -19.01 -8.10 -9.81
N ASP A 262 -20.16 -8.51 -10.36
CA ASP A 262 -20.46 -9.92 -10.67
C ASP A 262 -19.46 -10.51 -11.67
N PHE A 263 -19.12 -9.75 -12.72
CA PHE A 263 -18.12 -10.15 -13.70
C PHE A 263 -16.74 -10.37 -13.04
N LEU A 264 -16.28 -9.43 -12.20
CA LEU A 264 -14.99 -9.53 -11.53
C LEU A 264 -14.97 -10.64 -10.46
N LEU A 265 -16.08 -10.88 -9.78
CA LEU A 265 -16.22 -11.98 -8.83
C LEU A 265 -16.09 -13.34 -9.52
N GLU A 266 -16.73 -13.50 -10.66
CA GLU A 266 -16.63 -14.73 -11.44
C GLU A 266 -15.22 -14.92 -11.99
N LEU A 267 -14.62 -13.85 -12.51
CA LEU A 267 -13.22 -13.87 -12.96
C LEU A 267 -12.25 -14.20 -11.81
N ALA A 268 -12.48 -13.68 -10.61
CA ALA A 268 -11.68 -13.98 -9.42
C ALA A 268 -11.71 -15.47 -9.08
N ARG A 269 -12.90 -16.11 -9.15
CA ARG A 269 -13.03 -17.56 -8.97
C ARG A 269 -12.28 -18.34 -10.04
N GLN A 270 -12.42 -17.95 -11.31
CA GLN A 270 -11.72 -18.60 -12.42
C GLN A 270 -10.19 -18.49 -12.31
N ARG A 271 -9.69 -17.41 -11.68
CA ARG A 271 -8.27 -17.23 -11.38
C ARG A 271 -7.81 -17.92 -10.09
N GLY A 272 -8.68 -18.66 -9.41
CA GLY A 272 -8.35 -19.39 -8.18
C GLY A 272 -8.12 -18.49 -6.97
N LEU A 273 -8.61 -17.25 -6.98
CA LEU A 273 -8.56 -16.39 -5.79
C LEU A 273 -9.49 -16.97 -4.71
N ARG A 274 -8.99 -17.00 -3.48
CA ARG A 274 -9.68 -17.62 -2.33
C ARG A 274 -10.54 -16.63 -1.56
N GLN A 275 -10.20 -15.34 -1.64
CA GLN A 275 -10.93 -14.27 -0.98
C GLN A 275 -10.82 -12.95 -1.75
N LEU A 276 -11.80 -12.08 -1.57
CA LEU A 276 -11.73 -10.67 -1.93
C LEU A 276 -11.97 -9.81 -0.70
N TYR A 277 -11.44 -8.60 -0.71
CA TYR A 277 -11.74 -7.58 0.29
C TYR A 277 -12.00 -6.22 -0.36
N THR A 278 -12.44 -5.25 0.43
CA THR A 278 -12.65 -3.88 -0.03
C THR A 278 -12.63 -2.90 1.15
N HIS A 279 -12.11 -1.70 0.90
CA HIS A 279 -12.25 -0.56 1.81
C HIS A 279 -13.44 0.31 1.39
N ALA A 280 -14.58 0.09 2.02
CA ALA A 280 -15.77 0.91 1.80
C ALA A 280 -15.72 2.16 2.69
N VAL A 281 -15.68 3.34 2.09
CA VAL A 281 -15.68 4.62 2.81
C VAL A 281 -16.93 4.78 3.68
N THR A 282 -16.85 5.60 4.71
CA THR A 282 -17.92 5.92 5.66
C THR A 282 -18.63 7.24 5.38
N ALA A 283 -18.08 8.09 4.52
CA ALA A 283 -18.69 9.33 4.05
C ALA A 283 -20.07 9.12 3.40
N HIS A 284 -20.34 7.91 2.88
CA HIS A 284 -21.65 7.52 2.35
C HIS A 284 -21.88 6.00 2.47
N PRO A 285 -23.14 5.54 2.58
CA PRO A 285 -23.45 4.11 2.72
C PRO A 285 -23.51 3.34 1.40
N TRP A 286 -23.40 4.01 0.24
CA TRP A 286 -23.69 3.37 -1.06
C TRP A 286 -22.73 2.23 -1.39
N THR A 287 -21.42 2.47 -1.28
CA THR A 287 -20.42 1.41 -1.51
C THR A 287 -20.59 0.28 -0.51
N GLN A 288 -20.90 0.56 0.75
CA GLN A 288 -21.13 -0.47 1.77
C GLN A 288 -22.31 -1.38 1.37
N ARG A 289 -23.46 -0.80 1.03
CA ARG A 289 -24.65 -1.55 0.57
C ARG A 289 -24.36 -2.35 -0.69
N PHE A 290 -23.69 -1.74 -1.66
CA PHE A 290 -23.28 -2.41 -2.89
C PHE A 290 -22.39 -3.63 -2.62
N MET A 291 -21.41 -3.51 -1.74
CA MET A 291 -20.53 -4.62 -1.37
C MET A 291 -21.29 -5.72 -0.62
N HIS A 292 -22.26 -5.37 0.25
CA HIS A 292 -23.12 -6.34 0.91
C HIS A 292 -24.02 -7.10 -0.07
N GLU A 293 -24.56 -6.44 -1.09
CA GLU A 293 -25.31 -7.10 -2.17
C GLU A 293 -24.42 -8.07 -2.95
N LEU A 294 -23.14 -7.73 -3.13
CA LEU A 294 -22.13 -8.63 -3.65
C LEU A 294 -21.63 -9.65 -2.62
N GLY A 295 -22.29 -9.83 -1.47
CA GLY A 295 -21.97 -10.87 -0.49
C GLY A 295 -20.70 -10.62 0.32
N PHE A 296 -20.15 -9.40 0.34
CA PHE A 296 -19.11 -9.03 1.29
C PHE A 296 -19.71 -8.79 2.67
N ARG A 297 -18.90 -9.03 3.71
CA ARG A 297 -19.28 -8.88 5.11
C ARG A 297 -18.25 -8.01 5.83
N ASP A 298 -18.74 -7.00 6.54
CA ASP A 298 -17.89 -6.08 7.30
C ASP A 298 -17.18 -6.82 8.43
N CYS A 299 -15.89 -6.56 8.60
CA CYS A 299 -15.08 -7.22 9.62
C CYS A 299 -14.19 -6.26 10.44
N ALA A 300 -13.93 -5.05 9.96
CA ALA A 300 -13.21 -4.04 10.72
C ALA A 300 -13.62 -2.62 10.34
N LEU A 301 -13.49 -1.70 11.29
CA LEU A 301 -13.50 -0.26 11.05
C LEU A 301 -12.05 0.24 11.09
N LEU A 302 -11.65 1.01 10.10
CA LEU A 302 -10.34 1.63 9.98
C LEU A 302 -10.47 3.16 10.16
N PRO A 303 -10.27 3.69 11.38
CA PRO A 303 -10.46 5.11 11.66
C PRO A 303 -9.43 5.98 10.94
N GLY A 304 -9.90 6.96 10.17
CA GLY A 304 -9.04 7.89 9.45
C GLY A 304 -8.08 7.20 8.48
N HIS A 305 -8.47 6.08 7.88
CA HIS A 305 -7.68 5.33 6.91
C HIS A 305 -7.24 6.20 5.71
N ALA A 306 -8.19 6.87 5.05
CA ALA A 306 -7.94 7.68 3.87
C ALA A 306 -7.68 9.16 4.23
N PRO A 307 -6.92 9.90 3.39
CA PRO A 307 -6.57 11.29 3.68
C PRO A 307 -7.77 12.22 3.61
N ALA A 308 -7.74 13.31 4.39
CA ALA A 308 -8.79 14.34 4.35
C ALA A 308 -8.82 15.11 3.01
N SER A 309 -7.79 14.97 2.17
CA SER A 309 -7.72 15.53 0.82
C SER A 309 -8.58 14.77 -0.20
N LEU A 310 -9.10 13.59 0.14
CA LEU A 310 -10.01 12.82 -0.71
C LEU A 310 -11.29 13.63 -0.96
N ARG A 311 -11.72 13.71 -2.23
CA ARG A 311 -12.91 14.43 -2.65
C ARG A 311 -13.80 13.53 -3.50
N PHE A 312 -15.07 13.45 -3.13
CA PHE A 312 -16.10 12.80 -3.93
C PHE A 312 -16.88 13.90 -4.64
N ARG A 313 -16.55 14.21 -5.91
CA ARG A 313 -17.22 15.30 -6.65
C ARG A 313 -18.72 15.08 -6.64
N ARG A 314 -19.48 16.13 -6.27
CA ARG A 314 -20.96 16.11 -6.16
C ARG A 314 -21.54 15.14 -5.12
N ILE A 315 -20.74 14.64 -4.19
CA ILE A 315 -21.17 13.78 -3.07
C ILE A 315 -20.69 14.39 -1.75
N ALA A 316 -19.37 14.54 -1.62
CA ALA A 316 -18.69 15.07 -0.45
C ALA A 316 -17.35 15.67 -0.93
N GLU A 317 -17.41 16.95 -1.33
CA GLU A 317 -16.26 17.63 -1.98
C GLU A 317 -15.20 18.11 -1.00
N ALA A 318 -15.54 18.14 0.29
CA ALA A 318 -14.64 18.40 1.40
C ALA A 318 -15.02 17.48 2.56
N LEU A 319 -14.01 16.85 3.15
CA LEU A 319 -14.17 16.04 4.36
C LEU A 319 -13.69 16.85 5.57
N PRO A 320 -14.44 16.84 6.70
CA PRO A 320 -14.04 17.60 7.89
C PRO A 320 -12.83 16.98 8.61
N GLN A 321 -12.48 15.73 8.28
CA GLN A 321 -11.40 14.97 8.88
C GLN A 321 -10.93 13.88 7.90
N ARG A 322 -9.91 13.11 8.31
CA ARG A 322 -9.50 11.90 7.57
C ARG A 322 -10.65 10.92 7.46
N GLU A 323 -10.76 10.28 6.30
CA GLU A 323 -11.87 9.39 5.99
C GLU A 323 -11.69 8.03 6.67
N SER A 324 -12.73 7.54 7.33
CA SER A 324 -12.73 6.17 7.88
C SER A 324 -13.27 5.19 6.85
N CYS A 325 -12.80 3.95 6.89
CA CYS A 325 -13.28 2.90 5.99
C CYS A 325 -13.76 1.67 6.77
N MET A 326 -14.84 1.07 6.31
CA MET A 326 -15.23 -0.29 6.66
C MET A 326 -14.44 -1.26 5.78
N LEU A 327 -13.67 -2.14 6.42
CA LEU A 327 -13.10 -3.30 5.74
C LEU A 327 -14.18 -4.37 5.65
N ALA A 328 -14.47 -4.81 4.44
CA ALA A 328 -15.37 -5.93 4.18
C ALA A 328 -14.65 -7.02 3.41
N VAL A 329 -14.96 -8.28 3.72
CA VAL A 329 -14.33 -9.46 3.12
C VAL A 329 -15.41 -10.38 2.54
N ARG A 330 -15.08 -11.03 1.43
CA ARG A 330 -15.84 -12.13 0.86
C ARG A 330 -14.90 -13.31 0.57
N TYR A 331 -15.11 -14.43 1.24
CA TYR A 331 -14.46 -15.68 0.88
C TYR A 331 -15.11 -16.25 -0.39
N LEU A 332 -14.28 -16.61 -1.37
CA LEU A 332 -14.68 -17.25 -2.62
C LEU A 332 -14.54 -18.77 -2.55
N ASP A 333 -13.57 -19.23 -1.77
CA ASP A 333 -13.29 -20.65 -1.50
C ASP A 333 -13.78 -21.00 -0.08
N PRO A 334 -14.66 -22.00 0.09
CA PRO A 334 -15.07 -22.49 1.42
C PRO A 334 -13.90 -22.89 2.31
N ASP A 335 -12.83 -23.48 1.75
CA ASP A 335 -11.66 -23.92 2.52
C ASP A 335 -10.83 -22.74 3.03
N ALA A 336 -11.07 -21.53 2.51
CA ALA A 336 -10.44 -20.31 3.02
C ALA A 336 -10.98 -19.93 4.41
N ARG A 337 -12.16 -20.45 4.78
CA ARG A 337 -12.80 -20.25 6.10
C ARG A 337 -12.32 -21.27 7.13
N ALA A 338 -11.02 -21.57 7.11
CA ALA A 338 -10.42 -22.46 8.08
C ALA A 338 -10.62 -21.93 9.51
N ALA A 339 -10.84 -22.85 10.45
CA ALA A 339 -11.06 -22.51 11.84
C ALA A 339 -9.90 -21.66 12.41
N ARG A 340 -10.25 -20.75 13.32
CA ARG A 340 -9.31 -19.89 14.03
C ARG A 340 -9.50 -20.05 15.53
N SER A 341 -8.43 -19.89 16.28
CA SER A 341 -8.48 -19.83 17.73
C SER A 341 -7.87 -18.51 18.20
N ALA A 342 -8.49 -17.86 19.18
CA ALA A 342 -8.03 -16.58 19.70
C ALA A 342 -8.16 -16.52 21.23
N VAL A 343 -7.13 -16.01 21.89
CA VAL A 343 -7.21 -15.57 23.29
C VAL A 343 -7.61 -14.10 23.26
N VAL A 344 -8.76 -13.77 23.84
CA VAL A 344 -9.25 -12.39 23.89
C VAL A 344 -9.84 -12.01 25.23
N ALA A 345 -9.66 -10.72 25.56
CA ALA A 345 -10.24 -10.11 26.74
C ALA A 345 -11.76 -10.31 26.76
N PRO A 346 -12.37 -10.62 27.92
CA PRO A 346 -13.82 -10.86 28.02
C PRO A 346 -14.68 -9.79 27.35
N ALA A 347 -14.28 -8.51 27.47
CA ALA A 347 -14.98 -7.37 26.89
C ALA A 347 -15.04 -7.38 25.34
N GLN A 348 -14.11 -8.05 24.66
CA GLN A 348 -14.01 -8.08 23.19
C GLN A 348 -14.63 -9.36 22.59
N ARG A 349 -14.95 -10.37 23.42
CA ARG A 349 -15.40 -11.69 22.95
C ARG A 349 -16.68 -11.61 22.11
N ALA A 350 -17.68 -10.86 22.57
CA ALA A 350 -18.96 -10.74 21.86
C ALA A 350 -18.80 -10.10 20.47
N LEU A 351 -17.99 -9.04 20.36
CA LEU A 351 -17.71 -8.38 19.07
C LEU A 351 -16.99 -9.34 18.11
N LEU A 352 -15.94 -10.02 18.57
CA LEU A 352 -15.20 -10.98 17.76
C LEU A 352 -16.06 -12.16 17.31
N GLN A 353 -16.90 -12.70 18.19
CA GLN A 353 -17.83 -13.77 17.83
C GLN A 353 -18.80 -13.30 16.74
N ALA A 354 -19.38 -12.11 16.87
CA ALA A 354 -20.28 -11.56 15.86
C ALA A 354 -19.60 -11.37 14.49
N ILE A 355 -18.37 -10.86 14.48
CA ILE A 355 -17.57 -10.68 13.25
C ILE A 355 -17.31 -12.04 12.59
N TYR A 356 -16.78 -13.01 13.33
CA TYR A 356 -16.44 -14.33 12.79
C TYR A 356 -17.67 -15.12 12.34
N GLN A 357 -18.78 -15.00 13.07
CA GLN A 357 -20.06 -15.57 12.67
C GLN A 357 -20.56 -14.95 11.36
N ALA A 358 -20.49 -13.62 11.21
CA ALA A 358 -20.89 -12.95 9.97
C ALA A 358 -20.01 -13.34 8.78
N LEU A 359 -18.73 -13.61 9.02
CA LEU A 359 -17.77 -14.10 8.03
C LEU A 359 -17.91 -15.61 7.73
N GLU A 360 -18.74 -16.32 8.50
CA GLU A 360 -18.90 -17.79 8.44
C GLU A 360 -17.56 -18.52 8.69
N VAL A 361 -16.68 -17.95 9.52
CA VAL A 361 -15.40 -18.54 9.91
C VAL A 361 -15.52 -19.12 11.32
N PRO A 362 -15.26 -20.42 11.54
CA PRO A 362 -15.30 -21.00 12.87
C PRO A 362 -14.25 -20.35 13.79
N LEU A 363 -14.70 -19.85 14.95
CA LEU A 363 -13.82 -19.23 15.95
C LEU A 363 -13.91 -19.98 17.29
N GLN A 364 -12.78 -20.48 17.76
CA GLN A 364 -12.62 -21.00 19.11
C GLN A 364 -12.00 -19.92 20.00
N LEU A 365 -12.76 -19.44 20.99
CA LEU A 365 -12.22 -18.54 22.00
C LEU A 365 -11.53 -19.35 23.09
N LEU A 366 -10.26 -19.05 23.33
CA LEU A 366 -9.45 -19.64 24.36
C LEU A 366 -9.41 -18.71 25.57
N ASP A 367 -9.35 -19.30 26.76
CA ASP A 367 -9.14 -18.52 27.98
C ASP A 367 -7.70 -18.05 28.09
N ALA A 368 -7.54 -16.84 28.63
CA ALA A 368 -6.20 -16.32 28.90
C ALA A 368 -5.56 -17.19 30.01
N PRO A 369 -4.27 -17.55 29.89
CA PRO A 369 -3.58 -18.23 30.97
C PRO A 369 -3.67 -17.39 32.25
N ALA A 370 -3.85 -18.05 33.39
CA ALA A 370 -4.14 -17.43 34.70
C ALA A 370 -3.07 -16.42 35.20
N ALA A 371 -1.93 -16.32 34.51
CA ALA A 371 -0.88 -15.35 34.76
C ALA A 371 -0.49 -14.65 33.45
N SER A 372 -1.02 -13.45 33.22
CA SER A 372 -0.33 -12.46 32.40
C SER A 372 0.51 -11.58 33.34
N PRO A 373 1.81 -11.34 33.07
CA PRO A 373 2.54 -10.33 33.82
C PRO A 373 1.81 -9.00 33.69
N ALA A 374 1.56 -8.34 34.82
CA ALA A 374 0.99 -7.01 34.81
C ALA A 374 1.88 -6.11 33.94
N LEU A 375 1.29 -5.48 32.91
CA LEU A 375 1.96 -4.33 32.28
C LEU A 375 2.25 -3.33 33.41
N PRO A 376 3.46 -2.77 33.52
CA PRO A 376 3.77 -1.75 34.51
C PRO A 376 2.99 -0.47 34.19
N TRP A 377 1.72 -0.45 34.56
CA TRP A 377 0.88 0.73 34.60
C TRP A 377 1.28 1.51 35.85
N ALA A 378 2.04 2.59 35.67
CA ALA A 378 2.20 3.63 36.68
C ALA A 378 1.09 4.66 36.46
N GLY A 379 0.09 4.65 37.36
CA GLY A 379 -1.13 5.43 37.24
C GLY A 379 -0.90 6.91 36.93
N TRP A 380 -1.63 7.42 35.95
CA TRP A 380 -1.80 8.86 35.77
C TRP A 380 -2.89 9.36 36.73
N SER A 381 -2.50 10.13 37.74
CA SER A 381 -3.41 10.95 38.54
C SER A 381 -3.64 12.30 37.85
N TRP A 382 -4.88 12.63 37.52
CA TRP A 382 -5.26 13.98 37.11
C TRP A 382 -5.14 14.92 38.32
N PRO A 383 -4.48 16.09 38.23
CA PRO A 383 -4.48 17.05 39.33
C PRO A 383 -5.89 17.64 39.47
N SER A 384 -6.45 17.54 40.68
CA SER A 384 -7.70 18.21 41.06
C SER A 384 -7.56 19.73 40.94
N SER A 385 -8.63 20.35 40.46
CA SER A 385 -8.82 21.79 40.26
C SER A 385 -8.43 22.63 41.49
N GLY A 386 -7.41 23.48 41.33
CA GLY A 386 -7.06 24.51 42.32
C GLY A 386 -6.04 25.52 41.79
N SER A 387 -6.48 26.78 41.63
CA SER A 387 -5.67 28.01 41.57
C SER A 387 -4.65 28.18 40.43
N MET A 388 -5.08 28.83 39.33
CA MET A 388 -4.21 29.48 38.36
C MET A 388 -3.54 30.72 38.98
N ALA A 389 -2.24 30.67 39.28
CA ALA A 389 -1.35 31.84 39.26
C ALA A 389 0.12 31.39 39.30
N GLY A 390 0.89 31.76 38.27
CA GLY A 390 2.35 31.79 38.30
C GLY A 390 3.08 30.54 37.78
N ALA A 391 3.93 30.76 36.77
CA ALA A 391 4.89 29.83 36.16
C ALA A 391 4.31 28.68 35.32
N ARG A 392 4.18 28.91 34.01
CA ARG A 392 4.12 27.83 33.01
C ARG A 392 5.48 27.11 32.97
N THR A 393 5.62 26.00 33.69
CA THR A 393 6.65 24.99 33.40
C THR A 393 6.02 23.92 32.51
N PRO A 394 6.52 23.67 31.29
CA PRO A 394 5.92 22.67 30.41
C PRO A 394 6.30 21.26 30.86
N CYS A 395 5.33 20.34 30.76
CA CYS A 395 5.56 18.89 30.83
C CYS A 395 6.74 18.49 29.92
N PRO A 396 7.70 17.65 30.37
CA PRO A 396 8.88 17.29 29.58
C PRO A 396 8.58 16.52 28.28
N ARG A 397 7.33 16.08 28.10
CA ARG A 397 6.84 15.38 26.90
C ARG A 397 6.06 16.24 25.91
N CYS A 398 5.68 17.47 26.26
CA CYS A 398 4.91 18.34 25.35
C CYS A 398 5.73 19.48 24.73
N ALA A 399 7.00 19.65 25.14
CA ALA A 399 7.95 20.57 24.48
C ALA A 399 8.65 19.96 23.24
N ARG A 400 8.39 18.69 22.92
CA ARG A 400 8.83 18.02 21.69
C ARG A 400 7.59 17.58 20.93
N GLY A 401 7.24 18.29 19.86
CA GLY A 401 5.99 18.14 19.12
C GLY A 401 5.75 16.75 18.48
N TRP A 402 5.31 15.78 19.28
CA TRP A 402 4.93 14.46 18.83
C TRP A 402 3.43 14.42 18.48
N ARG A 403 3.12 14.26 17.19
CA ARG A 403 1.84 13.75 16.70
C ARG A 403 1.94 12.21 16.65
N SER A 404 0.87 11.56 17.11
CA SER A 404 0.56 10.12 17.10
C SER A 404 1.56 9.16 17.77
N CYS A 405 1.23 8.75 19.00
CA CYS A 405 1.52 7.40 19.48
C CYS A 405 0.25 6.56 19.28
N ALA A 406 0.25 5.68 18.28
CA ALA A 406 -0.73 4.61 18.18
C ALA A 406 0.03 3.30 17.92
N ALA A 407 -0.21 2.33 18.79
CA ALA A 407 -0.05 0.89 18.65
C ALA A 407 1.33 0.34 18.21
N ASN A 408 2.05 -0.27 19.16
CA ASN A 408 2.24 -1.73 19.21
C ASN A 408 3.23 -2.10 20.31
N ALA A 409 2.75 -2.88 21.27
CA ALA A 409 3.51 -3.36 22.42
C ALA A 409 2.72 -4.52 23.07
N TRP A 410 2.80 -5.76 22.57
CA TRP A 410 3.69 -6.89 22.97
C TRP A 410 2.77 -8.12 23.23
N PRO A 411 3.24 -9.37 23.29
CA PRO A 411 4.47 -9.99 22.77
C PRO A 411 4.25 -10.81 21.48
#